data_AF-A0A8T5B4G4-F1
#
_entry.id   AF-A0A8T5B4G4-F1
#
_cell.length_a   1.000
_cell.length_b   1.000
_cell.length_c   1.000
_cell.angle_alpha   90.00
_cell.angle_beta   90.00
_cell.angle_gamma   90.00
#
_symmetry.space_group_name_H-M   'P 1'
#
loop_
_entity.id
_entity.type
_entity.pdbx_description
1 polymer ?
#
loop_
_entity_poly.entity_id
_entity_poly.type
_entity_poly.pdbx_seq_one_letter_code
_entity_poly.pdbx_strand_id
1 'polypeptide(L)'
;MQRFAARLHSEFGVEHVLVFGSTARGDRLKDSDVDLIIVSDSFAGLPVPERQGMVQRIWDGPEELQALTYTPDEFDAVSKRSTAQQILSYALEITPPRNNICPRCGRKGSPQIKKIKNRSGKNYPYLYYAHYKSVRLEWCYIGRKYNSDVKPTRMKGKDVKCRRLLT
;
A
#
# COMPACT_ATOMS: atom_id res chain seq x y z
N MET A 1 -2.54 -13.18 -7.27
CA MET A 1 -2.64 -11.74 -7.59
C MET A 1 -3.47 -10.91 -6.59
N GLN A 2 -4.77 -11.18 -6.38
CA GLN A 2 -5.62 -10.38 -5.46
C GLN A 2 -5.07 -10.27 -4.02
N ARG A 3 -4.53 -11.36 -3.47
CA ARG A 3 -3.86 -11.34 -2.15
C ARG A 3 -2.66 -10.40 -2.12
N PHE A 4 -1.86 -10.39 -3.19
CA PHE A 4 -0.71 -9.51 -3.31
C PHE A 4 -1.14 -8.04 -3.44
N ALA A 5 -2.17 -7.74 -4.22
CA ALA A 5 -2.73 -6.39 -4.32
C ALA A 5 -3.25 -5.87 -2.96
N ALA A 6 -3.90 -6.74 -2.16
CA ALA A 6 -4.29 -6.40 -0.79
C ALA A 6 -3.09 -6.13 0.12
N ARG A 7 -2.01 -6.91 -0.02
CA ARG A 7 -0.77 -6.70 0.73
C ARG A 7 -0.08 -5.41 0.32
N LEU A 8 0.01 -5.11 -0.98
CA LEU A 8 0.49 -3.84 -1.52
C LEU A 8 -0.30 -2.66 -0.95
N HIS A 9 -1.64 -2.76 -0.92
CA HIS A 9 -2.48 -1.72 -0.35
C HIS A 9 -2.29 -1.53 1.15
N SER A 10 -2.04 -2.61 1.90
CA SER A 10 -1.58 -2.48 3.27
C SER A 10 -0.21 -1.80 3.30
N GLU A 11 0.86 -2.42 2.81
CA GLU A 11 2.22 -1.92 3.03
C GLU A 11 2.47 -0.51 2.47
N PHE A 12 1.89 -0.18 1.32
CA PHE A 12 2.21 1.04 0.58
C PHE A 12 1.01 1.95 0.35
N GLY A 13 -0.21 1.56 0.75
CA GLY A 13 -1.39 2.40 0.50
C GLY A 13 -1.63 2.71 -0.97
N VAL A 14 -1.39 1.73 -1.85
CA VAL A 14 -1.47 1.89 -3.30
C VAL A 14 -2.80 2.50 -3.77
N GLU A 15 -2.66 3.41 -4.74
CA GLU A 15 -3.70 4.08 -5.50
C GLU A 15 -4.17 3.21 -6.66
N HIS A 16 -3.21 2.65 -7.40
CA HIS A 16 -3.46 1.72 -8.49
C HIS A 16 -2.51 0.52 -8.41
N VAL A 17 -3.04 -0.66 -8.70
CA VAL A 17 -2.28 -1.85 -9.04
C VAL A 17 -2.85 -2.37 -10.34
N LEU A 18 -2.08 -2.26 -11.42
CA LEU A 18 -2.47 -2.71 -12.74
C LEU A 18 -1.60 -3.88 -13.15
N VAL A 19 -2.21 -4.94 -13.62
CA VAL A 19 -1.51 -6.04 -14.30
C VAL A 19 -1.38 -5.66 -15.77
N PHE A 20 -0.19 -5.82 -16.34
CA PHE A 20 0.02 -5.67 -17.78
C PHE A 20 0.80 -6.88 -18.34
N GLY A 21 1.36 -6.73 -19.54
CA GLY A 21 2.15 -7.78 -20.15
C GLY A 21 1.32 -9.02 -20.52
N SER A 22 1.99 -10.16 -20.55
CA SER A 22 1.37 -11.41 -21.00
C SER A 22 0.25 -11.90 -20.08
N THR A 23 0.37 -11.57 -18.78
CA THR A 23 -0.67 -11.88 -17.79
C THR A 23 -1.98 -11.16 -18.10
N ALA A 24 -1.94 -9.89 -18.51
CA ALA A 24 -3.14 -9.14 -18.85
C ALA A 24 -3.73 -9.53 -20.22
N ARG A 25 -2.89 -9.90 -21.19
CA ARG A 25 -3.33 -10.32 -22.53
C ARG A 25 -3.84 -11.77 -22.60
N GLY A 26 -3.54 -12.59 -21.60
CA GLY A 26 -3.95 -14.00 -21.55
C GLY A 26 -3.05 -14.94 -22.36
N ASP A 27 -1.91 -14.47 -22.86
CA ASP A 27 -0.91 -15.22 -23.63
C ASP A 27 0.32 -15.62 -22.77
N ARG A 28 0.16 -15.61 -21.44
CA ARG A 28 1.19 -15.92 -20.45
C ARG A 28 1.68 -17.38 -20.55
N LEU A 29 3.01 -17.56 -20.57
CA LEU A 29 3.67 -18.87 -20.46
C LEU A 29 4.03 -19.18 -19.00
N LYS A 30 4.34 -20.45 -18.72
CA LYS A 30 4.66 -20.92 -17.35
C LYS A 30 5.82 -20.16 -16.70
N ASP A 31 6.83 -19.79 -17.49
CA ASP A 31 8.05 -19.12 -17.03
C ASP A 31 8.02 -17.60 -17.25
N SER A 32 6.86 -17.04 -17.63
CA SER A 32 6.72 -15.58 -17.78
C SER A 32 6.83 -14.87 -16.44
N ASP A 33 7.44 -13.69 -16.45
CA ASP A 33 7.44 -12.72 -15.36
C ASP A 33 6.04 -12.11 -15.15
N VAL A 34 5.76 -11.67 -13.93
CA VAL A 34 4.52 -10.93 -13.60
C VAL A 34 4.80 -9.44 -13.73
N ASP A 35 4.18 -8.80 -14.72
CA ASP A 35 4.28 -7.37 -14.97
C ASP A 35 3.21 -6.58 -14.19
N LEU A 36 3.65 -5.70 -13.28
CA LEU A 36 2.75 -4.81 -12.52
C LEU A 36 3.12 -3.35 -12.66
N ILE A 37 2.13 -2.48 -12.83
CA ILE A 37 2.23 -1.05 -12.54
C ILE A 37 1.66 -0.82 -11.15
N ILE A 38 2.44 -0.22 -10.26
CA ILE A 38 2.06 0.07 -8.88
C ILE A 38 2.20 1.58 -8.65
N VAL A 39 1.09 2.23 -8.32
CA VAL A 39 1.03 3.67 -8.06
C VAL A 39 0.81 3.91 -6.58
N SER A 40 1.71 4.65 -5.93
CA SER A 40 1.60 4.98 -4.51
C SER A 40 2.37 6.27 -4.16
N ASP A 41 1.74 7.12 -3.34
CA ASP A 41 2.40 8.27 -2.72
C ASP A 41 3.59 7.87 -1.84
N SER A 42 3.63 6.64 -1.32
CA SER A 42 4.73 6.15 -0.48
C SER A 42 6.07 6.05 -1.21
N PHE A 43 6.05 6.10 -2.54
CA PHE A 43 7.26 6.09 -3.37
C PHE A 43 7.87 7.48 -3.57
N ALA A 44 7.22 8.54 -3.08
CA ALA A 44 7.70 9.91 -3.23
C ALA A 44 9.06 10.10 -2.56
N GLY A 45 10.02 10.66 -3.30
CA GLY A 45 11.38 10.90 -2.83
C GLY A 45 12.29 9.67 -2.77
N LEU A 46 11.80 8.48 -3.17
CA LEU A 46 12.59 7.26 -3.21
C LEU A 46 13.14 6.99 -4.63
N PRO A 47 14.43 6.64 -4.78
CA PRO A 47 14.98 6.18 -6.06
C PRO A 47 14.27 4.93 -6.57
N VAL A 48 14.18 4.79 -7.91
CA VAL A 48 13.49 3.65 -8.56
C VAL A 48 13.93 2.28 -8.04
N PRO A 49 15.25 1.98 -7.90
CA PRO A 49 15.67 0.67 -7.40
C PRO A 49 15.21 0.38 -5.97
N GLU A 50 15.11 1.41 -5.13
CA GLU A 50 14.71 1.26 -3.73
C GLU A 50 13.22 0.87 -3.62
N ARG A 51 12.35 1.60 -4.34
CA ARG A 51 10.91 1.29 -4.38
C ARG A 51 10.61 -0.06 -5.02
N GLN A 52 11.35 -0.44 -6.08
CA GLN A 52 11.24 -1.79 -6.65
C GLN A 52 11.68 -2.86 -5.64
N GLY A 53 12.80 -2.64 -4.94
CA GLY A 53 13.25 -3.53 -3.87
C GLY A 53 12.24 -3.67 -2.72
N MET A 54 11.52 -2.60 -2.36
CA MET A 54 10.43 -2.65 -1.37
C MET A 54 9.29 -3.57 -1.82
N VAL A 55 8.84 -3.43 -3.06
CA VAL A 55 7.81 -4.28 -3.64
C VAL A 55 8.29 -5.73 -3.75
N GLN A 56 9.52 -5.95 -4.20
CA GLN A 56 10.10 -7.29 -4.35
C GLN A 56 10.16 -8.05 -3.02
N ARG A 57 10.51 -7.36 -1.91
CA ARG A 57 10.59 -7.98 -0.57
C ARG A 57 9.27 -8.54 -0.06
N ILE A 58 8.14 -8.04 -0.55
CA ILE A 58 6.81 -8.50 -0.14
C ILE A 58 6.15 -9.40 -1.16
N TRP A 59 6.76 -9.61 -2.33
CA TRP A 59 6.32 -10.57 -3.33
C TRP A 59 6.42 -11.98 -2.76
N ASP A 60 5.36 -12.77 -2.95
CA ASP A 60 5.24 -14.14 -2.47
C ASP A 60 4.84 -15.12 -3.58
N GLY A 61 4.86 -14.68 -4.84
CA GLY A 61 4.62 -15.54 -6.00
C GLY A 61 5.87 -16.33 -6.40
N PRO A 62 5.70 -17.49 -7.05
CA PRO A 62 6.80 -18.32 -7.50
C PRO A 62 7.56 -17.75 -8.70
N GLU A 63 6.95 -16.83 -9.47
CA GLU A 63 7.56 -16.25 -10.66
C GLU A 63 8.31 -14.95 -10.36
N GLU A 64 9.13 -14.50 -11.31
CA GLU A 64 9.76 -13.18 -11.22
C GLU A 64 8.71 -12.07 -11.31
N LEU A 65 8.93 -10.99 -10.56
CA LEU A 65 8.05 -9.83 -10.54
C LEU A 65 8.77 -8.66 -11.21
N GLN A 66 8.19 -8.14 -12.28
CA GLN A 66 8.62 -6.92 -12.93
C GLN A 66 7.68 -5.77 -12.54
N ALA A 67 8.07 -5.01 -11.52
CA ALA A 67 7.27 -3.91 -11.00
C ALA A 67 7.73 -2.54 -11.55
N LEU A 68 6.85 -1.91 -12.32
CA LEU A 68 6.92 -0.48 -12.61
C LEU A 68 6.25 0.29 -11.47
N THR A 69 7.04 1.00 -10.69
CA THR A 69 6.59 1.74 -9.50
C THR A 69 6.55 3.23 -9.82
N TYR A 70 5.48 3.93 -9.42
CA TYR A 70 5.31 5.37 -9.66
C TYR A 70 4.64 6.07 -8.48
N THR A 71 4.95 7.34 -8.26
CA THR A 71 4.04 8.23 -7.52
C THR A 71 2.82 8.58 -8.39
N PRO A 72 1.71 9.07 -7.81
CA PRO A 72 0.57 9.53 -8.60
C PRO A 72 0.95 10.61 -9.63
N ASP A 73 1.80 11.57 -9.25
CA ASP A 73 2.27 12.64 -10.14
C ASP A 73 3.14 12.10 -11.28
N GLU A 74 4.05 11.16 -10.99
CA GLU A 74 4.86 10.49 -12.02
C GLU A 74 3.99 9.67 -12.97
N PHE A 75 2.98 8.98 -12.44
CA PHE A 75 2.06 8.18 -13.24
C PHE A 75 1.21 9.04 -14.16
N ASP A 76 0.71 10.20 -13.69
CA ASP A 76 -0.01 11.17 -14.53
C ASP A 76 0.87 11.67 -15.70
N ALA A 77 2.17 11.88 -15.47
CA ALA A 77 3.09 12.27 -16.52
C ALA A 77 3.42 11.12 -17.49
N VAL A 78 3.67 9.92 -16.99
CA VAL A 78 4.06 8.75 -17.81
C VAL A 78 2.89 8.20 -18.61
N SER A 79 1.67 8.19 -18.05
CA SER A 79 0.46 7.68 -18.70
C SER A 79 0.07 8.44 -19.98
N LYS A 80 0.60 9.65 -20.17
CA LYS A 80 0.41 10.46 -21.38
C LYS A 80 1.32 10.06 -22.54
N ARG A 81 2.35 9.24 -22.30
CA ARG A 81 3.26 8.76 -23.34
C ARG A 81 2.60 7.65 -24.15
N SER A 82 2.83 7.61 -25.46
CA SER A 82 2.21 6.63 -26.37
C SER A 82 2.42 5.17 -25.94
N THR A 83 3.64 4.81 -25.53
CA THR A 83 3.96 3.47 -25.02
C THR A 83 3.14 3.12 -23.78
N ALA A 84 2.99 4.06 -22.85
CA ALA A 84 2.19 3.84 -21.65
C ALA A 84 0.70 3.74 -21.97
N GLN A 85 0.17 4.58 -22.88
CA GLN A 85 -1.23 4.51 -23.32
C GLN A 85 -1.56 3.16 -23.94
N GLN A 86 -0.67 2.61 -24.76
CA GLN A 86 -0.85 1.27 -25.32
C GLN A 86 -0.86 0.19 -24.24
N ILE A 87 0.00 0.28 -23.23
CA ILE A 87 -0.03 -0.65 -22.10
C ILE A 87 -1.35 -0.52 -21.32
N LEU A 88 -1.74 0.71 -21.01
CA LEU A 88 -2.93 1.01 -20.22
C LEU A 88 -4.24 0.65 -20.94
N SER A 89 -4.26 0.59 -22.28
CA SER A 89 -5.46 0.21 -23.02
C SER A 89 -5.87 -1.25 -22.82
N TYR A 90 -4.96 -2.12 -22.37
CA TYR A 90 -5.26 -3.53 -22.07
C TYR A 90 -4.92 -3.93 -20.62
N ALA A 91 -4.35 -3.02 -19.83
CA ALA A 91 -4.00 -3.31 -18.45
C ALA A 91 -5.25 -3.63 -17.61
N LEU A 92 -5.13 -4.61 -16.72
CA LEU A 92 -6.22 -5.03 -15.83
C LEU A 92 -6.01 -4.44 -14.44
N GLU A 93 -6.94 -3.60 -13.99
CA GLU A 93 -6.90 -3.07 -12.63
C GLU A 93 -7.30 -4.14 -11.61
N ILE A 94 -6.43 -4.35 -10.63
CA ILE A 94 -6.63 -5.31 -9.53
C ILE A 94 -6.53 -4.63 -8.16
N THR A 95 -6.57 -3.30 -8.12
CA THR A 95 -6.56 -2.52 -6.90
C THR A 95 -7.71 -2.96 -5.98
N PRO A 96 -7.45 -3.32 -4.71
CA PRO A 96 -8.54 -3.65 -3.80
C PRO A 96 -9.44 -2.42 -3.57
N PRO A 97 -10.75 -2.62 -3.34
CA PRO A 97 -11.69 -1.52 -3.11
C PRO A 97 -11.26 -0.67 -1.93
N ARG A 98 -11.15 0.64 -2.17
CA ARG A 98 -10.68 1.60 -1.19
C ARG A 98 -11.77 1.84 -0.12
N ASN A 99 -11.49 1.51 1.14
CA ASN A 99 -12.05 2.31 2.23
C ASN A 99 -10.99 3.34 2.65
N ASN A 100 -10.72 4.27 1.74
CA ASN A 100 -9.64 5.24 1.83
C ASN A 100 -9.99 6.46 2.67
N ILE A 101 -11.16 6.53 3.32
CA ILE A 101 -11.50 7.64 4.20
C ILE A 101 -11.24 7.21 5.64
N CYS A 102 -10.34 7.93 6.31
CA CYS A 102 -10.03 7.66 7.70
C CYS A 102 -11.24 8.00 8.59
N PRO A 103 -11.79 7.03 9.34
CA PRO A 103 -12.95 7.26 10.19
C PRO A 103 -12.64 8.17 11.39
N ARG A 104 -11.36 8.42 11.70
CA ARG A 104 -10.94 9.31 12.79
C ARG A 104 -10.84 10.78 12.38
N CYS A 105 -10.48 11.08 11.13
CA CYS A 105 -10.20 12.45 10.72
C CYS A 105 -10.78 12.87 9.37
N GLY A 106 -11.50 11.99 8.67
CA GLY A 106 -12.13 12.26 7.37
C GLY A 106 -11.17 12.41 6.19
N ARG A 107 -9.86 12.41 6.41
CA ARG A 107 -8.86 12.53 5.33
C ARG A 107 -8.67 11.21 4.59
N LYS A 108 -8.27 11.32 3.31
CA LYS A 108 -7.79 10.18 2.53
C LYS A 108 -6.61 9.49 3.24
N GLY A 109 -6.61 8.17 3.27
CA GLY A 109 -5.57 7.36 3.86
C GLY A 109 -5.91 5.87 3.83
N SER A 110 -4.93 5.01 4.03
CA SER A 110 -5.11 3.56 3.91
C SER A 110 -5.15 2.89 5.29
N PRO A 111 -6.09 1.97 5.55
CA PRO A 111 -6.13 1.23 6.81
C PRO A 111 -4.92 0.30 6.93
N GLN A 112 -4.27 0.32 8.10
CA GLN A 112 -3.05 -0.42 8.41
C GLN A 112 -3.18 -1.20 9.71
N ILE A 113 -2.75 -2.45 9.71
CA ILE A 113 -2.69 -3.26 10.93
C ILE A 113 -1.23 -3.33 11.40
N LYS A 114 -0.92 -2.66 12.51
CA LYS A 114 0.39 -2.76 13.16
C LYS A 114 0.33 -3.74 14.34
N LYS A 115 1.20 -4.75 14.33
CA LYS A 115 1.36 -5.70 15.44
C LYS A 115 2.40 -5.18 16.42
N ILE A 116 1.98 -4.92 17.66
CA ILE A 116 2.88 -4.48 18.74
C ILE A 116 3.08 -5.64 19.71
N LYS A 117 4.33 -5.99 20.00
CA LYS A 117 4.68 -6.98 21.02
C LYS A 117 4.64 -6.34 22.41
N ASN A 118 4.00 -7.02 23.36
CA ASN A 118 4.13 -6.66 24.77
C ASN A 118 5.43 -7.25 25.36
N ARG A 119 5.70 -6.96 26.64
CA ARG A 119 6.87 -7.52 27.37
C ARG A 119 6.90 -9.05 27.42
N SER A 120 5.75 -9.71 27.33
CA SER A 120 5.66 -11.18 27.30
C SER A 120 5.78 -11.77 25.88
N GLY A 121 6.13 -10.96 24.88
CA GLY A 121 6.27 -11.39 23.48
C GLY A 121 4.94 -11.57 22.71
N LYS A 122 3.79 -11.34 23.34
CA LYS A 122 2.47 -11.48 22.73
C LYS A 122 2.19 -10.30 21.78
N ASN A 123 1.79 -10.62 20.55
CA ASN A 123 1.44 -9.65 19.52
C ASN A 123 0.00 -9.14 19.68
N TYR A 124 -0.18 -7.83 19.65
CA TYR A 124 -1.48 -7.18 19.62
C TYR A 124 -1.64 -6.39 18.32
N PRO A 125 -2.62 -6.73 17.46
CA PRO A 125 -2.90 -5.96 16.27
C PRO A 125 -3.65 -4.68 16.64
N TYR A 126 -3.19 -3.58 16.07
CA TYR A 126 -3.80 -2.26 16.21
C TYR A 126 -4.07 -1.69 14.83
N LEU A 127 -5.28 -1.19 14.64
CA LEU A 127 -5.69 -0.52 13.41
C LEU A 127 -5.24 0.94 13.46
N TYR A 128 -4.55 1.34 12.40
CA TYR A 128 -4.19 2.70 12.08
C TYR A 128 -4.73 3.07 10.70
N TYR A 129 -4.74 4.36 10.39
CA TYR A 129 -4.85 4.89 9.04
C TYR A 129 -3.57 5.63 8.71
N ALA A 130 -2.93 5.24 7.62
CA ALA A 130 -1.77 5.91 7.05
C ALA A 130 -2.25 7.02 6.10
N HIS A 131 -1.78 8.24 6.31
CA HIS A 131 -2.05 9.41 5.48
C HIS A 131 -0.78 9.81 4.78
N TYR A 132 -0.70 9.44 3.51
CA TYR A 132 0.44 9.76 2.65
C TYR A 132 0.31 11.22 2.20
N LYS A 133 1.30 12.03 2.53
CA LYS A 133 1.51 13.36 1.93
C LYS A 133 2.82 13.30 1.17
N SER A 134 2.94 14.12 0.12
CA SER A 134 4.13 14.19 -0.76
C SER A 134 5.48 14.25 -0.02
N VAL A 135 5.51 14.85 1.17
CA VAL A 135 6.73 15.00 1.98
C VAL A 135 6.73 14.21 3.29
N ARG A 136 5.61 13.59 3.69
CA ARG A 136 5.50 12.93 5.00
C ARG A 136 4.37 11.92 5.12
N LEU A 137 4.62 10.89 5.91
CA LEU A 137 3.61 9.93 6.35
C LEU A 137 3.03 10.34 7.71
N GLU A 138 1.73 10.56 7.78
CA GLU A 138 1.00 10.81 9.03
C GLU A 138 0.15 9.60 9.41
N TRP A 139 -0.11 9.40 10.71
CA TRP A 139 -0.83 8.24 11.22
C TRP A 139 -2.01 8.63 12.11
N CYS A 140 -3.17 8.04 11.86
CA CYS A 140 -4.33 8.07 12.75
C CYS A 140 -4.50 6.71 13.41
N TYR A 141 -4.28 6.61 14.71
CA TYR A 141 -4.64 5.41 15.48
C TYR A 141 -6.17 5.29 15.56
N ILE A 142 -6.75 4.15 15.17
CA ILE A 142 -8.20 3.93 15.23
C ILE A 142 -8.58 3.14 16.48
N GLY A 143 -7.82 2.10 16.82
CA GLY A 143 -8.19 1.19 17.90
C GLY A 143 -7.67 -0.22 17.66
N ARG A 144 -7.93 -1.12 18.61
CA ARG A 144 -7.84 -2.57 18.36
C ARG A 144 -9.10 -2.98 17.62
N LYS A 145 -9.02 -3.47 16.38
CA LYS A 145 -10.17 -4.19 15.79
C LYS A 145 -10.08 -5.65 16.24
N TYR A 146 -11.21 -6.13 16.80
CA TYR A 146 -11.58 -7.50 17.21
C TYR A 146 -11.30 -7.92 18.67
N ASN A 147 -12.17 -7.53 19.62
CA ASN A 147 -13.21 -8.35 20.29
C ASN A 147 -13.89 -7.53 21.43
N SER A 148 -15.16 -7.81 21.72
CA SER A 148 -16.19 -6.95 22.36
C SER A 148 -16.06 -6.56 23.84
N ASP A 149 -15.11 -7.10 24.62
CA ASP A 149 -15.21 -7.04 26.10
C ASP A 149 -14.06 -6.32 26.83
N VAL A 150 -13.25 -5.54 26.14
CA VAL A 150 -12.16 -4.81 26.79
C VAL A 150 -12.47 -3.32 26.86
N LYS A 151 -12.95 -2.86 28.02
CA LYS A 151 -13.09 -1.43 28.33
C LYS A 151 -11.77 -0.72 28.01
N PRO A 152 -11.83 0.44 27.33
CA PRO A 152 -10.62 1.20 27.01
C PRO A 152 -9.93 1.59 28.32
N THR A 153 -8.77 0.99 28.60
CA THR A 153 -7.91 1.49 29.65
C THR A 153 -7.53 2.92 29.28
N ARG A 154 -7.98 3.86 30.11
CA ARG A 154 -7.69 5.29 30.04
C ARG A 154 -6.19 5.45 29.76
N MET A 155 -5.85 5.94 28.57
CA MET A 155 -4.47 6.29 28.25
C MET A 155 -4.05 7.40 29.21
N LYS A 156 -3.21 7.06 30.20
CA LYS A 156 -2.55 8.05 31.04
C LYS A 156 -1.60 8.86 30.15
N GLY A 157 -1.93 10.14 29.98
CA GLY A 157 -1.00 11.22 29.67
C GLY A 157 -0.30 11.19 28.31
N LYS A 158 -0.75 12.07 27.41
CA LYS A 158 -0.02 12.72 26.30
C LYS A 158 -0.29 12.30 24.85
N ASP A 159 -1.12 11.30 24.55
CA ASP A 159 -1.32 10.84 23.16
C ASP A 159 -2.72 11.10 22.56
N VAL A 160 -3.30 12.26 22.89
CA VAL A 160 -4.38 12.86 22.10
C VAL A 160 -3.77 13.93 21.20
N LYS A 161 -3.05 13.52 20.16
CA LYS A 161 -2.70 14.38 19.01
C LYS A 161 -2.24 13.50 17.87
N CYS A 162 -2.56 13.90 16.63
CA CYS A 162 -1.95 13.41 15.41
C CYS A 162 -0.44 13.67 15.53
N ARG A 163 0.33 12.73 16.10
CA ARG A 163 1.74 12.95 16.42
C ARG A 163 2.59 12.69 15.18
N ARG A 164 3.39 13.70 14.85
CA ARG A 164 4.62 13.57 14.05
C ARG A 164 5.45 12.45 14.68
N LEU A 165 5.66 11.37 13.95
CA LEU A 165 6.80 10.49 14.18
C LEU A 165 7.80 10.89 13.09
N LEU A 166 8.76 11.72 13.46
CA LEU A 166 9.96 11.92 12.66
C LEU A 166 10.80 10.64 12.81
N THR A 167 11.11 10.05 11.65
CA THR A 167 12.16 9.05 11.35
C THR A 167 12.53 8.08 12.46
#